data_AF-A0A1G4KMA0-F1
#
_entry.id   AF-A0A1G4KMA0-F1
#
_cell.length_a   1.000
_cell.length_b   1.000
_cell.length_c   1.000
_cell.angle_alpha   90.00
_cell.angle_beta   90.00
_cell.angle_gamma   90.00
#
_symmetry.space_group_name_H-M   'P 1'
#
loop_
_entity.id
_entity.type
_entity.pdbx_description
1 polymer ?
#
loop_
_entity_poly.entity_id
_entity_poly.type
_entity_poly.pdbx_seq_one_letter_code
_entity_poly.pdbx_strand_id
1 'polypeptide(L)'
;MTNETRTAPRASQDGEPAPYGVELTVENVRFFEMVNTLCAVENYDQLLFSFEAQQGYEIDEKFHIPPADILIVLMTLSVIPDYGTSRINARIDPFNVGRASFDTRSLKILKGFVELLQDKKASKCHNIQLLRSQFFIVLDHINCNGSQTFMRNHERDPQKRRKTNSGVRLETTTFAEREVYSKPGFKNLYSSYVSTLEHKPEILKNTILTSRLCQEGEFWNCVAWALLTSVSEDTHLYERSKQWIQLLRIIFDVFELQHDYYIQYKARFDSQSFVLNKKDSPLVRLFESLESRDLNTAFCDILLIGFDYSIAGNFVVHPVYPKETKRPDYYVPRNAKSKSSKFAESIQFRHRLLRLFLLSLRPMSEQSEGHNHVLLDSTFSCTLGRFLSKIEDLCQLKHFFSVRVLPSSDQNYMQIIAQATLRESIEIFGLHESIASVEKLRSGGSILEPLIEIFSSGFPPLDEDWEKSRESFYTSLERCDICLLAILRNWENDNELKSLKACKSSKKFIKSVKLNDQRREEFAMIMKWEDLPIPLLYTHLKKLYR
;
A
#
# COMPACT_ATOMS: atom_id res chain seq x y z
N MET A 1 3.38 -45.72 -29.77
CA MET A 1 3.48 -44.45 -30.52
C MET A 1 2.14 -44.19 -31.16
N THR A 2 1.29 -43.39 -30.51
CA THR A 2 0.09 -42.80 -31.08
C THR A 2 -0.29 -41.61 -30.19
N ASN A 3 -0.52 -40.47 -30.84
CA ASN A 3 -0.77 -39.17 -30.25
C ASN A 3 -2.06 -39.14 -29.43
N GLU A 4 -1.97 -38.85 -28.13
CA GLU A 4 -3.11 -38.36 -27.36
C GLU A 4 -3.20 -36.84 -27.52
N THR A 5 -4.16 -36.44 -28.34
CA THR A 5 -4.59 -35.08 -28.54
C THR A 5 -5.19 -34.56 -27.23
N ARG A 6 -4.50 -33.62 -26.57
CA ARG A 6 -5.04 -32.83 -25.46
C ARG A 6 -6.35 -32.17 -25.92
N THR A 7 -7.46 -32.70 -25.41
CA THR A 7 -8.78 -32.12 -25.57
C THR A 7 -8.86 -30.85 -24.74
N ALA A 8 -9.22 -29.75 -25.40
CA ALA A 8 -9.60 -28.49 -24.78
C ALA A 8 -10.74 -28.72 -23.76
N PRO A 9 -10.81 -27.92 -22.68
CA PRO A 9 -11.91 -28.02 -21.72
C PRO A 9 -13.23 -27.76 -22.45
N ARG A 10 -14.11 -28.77 -22.44
CA ARG A 10 -15.48 -28.65 -22.93
C ARG A 10 -16.19 -27.62 -22.06
N ALA A 11 -16.61 -26.51 -22.67
CA ALA A 11 -17.60 -25.62 -22.10
C ALA A 11 -18.85 -26.43 -21.73
N SER A 12 -19.28 -26.33 -20.47
CA SER A 12 -20.58 -26.81 -20.03
C SER A 12 -21.67 -26.08 -20.83
N GLN A 13 -22.58 -26.84 -21.42
CA GLN A 13 -23.52 -26.38 -22.44
C GLN A 13 -24.62 -25.42 -21.96
N ASP A 14 -24.55 -24.88 -20.74
CA ASP A 14 -25.40 -23.78 -20.23
C ASP A 14 -24.71 -22.97 -19.10
N GLY A 15 -23.39 -23.07 -18.95
CA GLY A 15 -22.68 -22.58 -17.75
C GLY A 15 -21.97 -21.25 -17.95
N GLU A 16 -22.36 -20.23 -17.20
CA GLU A 16 -21.55 -19.02 -17.02
C GLU A 16 -20.10 -19.41 -16.62
N PRO A 17 -19.07 -18.71 -17.15
CA PRO A 17 -17.69 -19.03 -16.82
C PRO A 17 -17.42 -18.82 -15.32
N ALA A 18 -16.82 -19.82 -14.67
CA ALA A 18 -16.49 -19.73 -13.25
C ALA A 18 -15.56 -18.51 -12.98
N PRO A 19 -15.78 -17.76 -11.88
CA PRO A 19 -14.93 -16.64 -11.49
C PRO A 19 -13.46 -17.03 -11.47
N TYR A 20 -12.61 -16.27 -12.18
CA TYR A 20 -11.18 -16.53 -12.34
C TYR A 20 -10.81 -17.95 -12.81
N GLY A 21 -11.75 -18.65 -13.46
CA GLY A 21 -11.57 -20.02 -13.97
C GLY A 21 -11.49 -21.10 -12.90
N VAL A 22 -11.99 -20.85 -11.68
CA VAL A 22 -11.94 -21.81 -10.57
C VAL A 22 -13.35 -22.22 -10.13
N GLU A 23 -13.67 -23.50 -10.33
CA GLU A 23 -14.96 -24.10 -9.93
C GLU A 23 -14.99 -24.51 -8.46
N LEU A 24 -16.19 -24.52 -7.85
CA LEU A 24 -16.39 -25.01 -6.49
C LEU A 24 -16.62 -26.52 -6.48
N THR A 25 -15.88 -27.24 -5.64
CA THR A 25 -16.18 -28.64 -5.33
C THR A 25 -17.34 -28.76 -4.33
N VAL A 26 -17.94 -29.95 -4.23
CA VAL A 26 -19.02 -30.23 -3.26
C VAL A 26 -18.52 -30.05 -1.81
N GLU A 27 -17.27 -30.42 -1.52
CA GLU A 27 -16.65 -30.20 -0.21
C GLU A 27 -16.57 -28.70 0.13
N ASN A 28 -16.18 -27.87 -0.85
CA ASN A 28 -16.11 -26.41 -0.69
C ASN A 28 -17.48 -25.81 -0.41
N VAL A 29 -18.52 -26.22 -1.15
CA VAL A 29 -19.89 -25.72 -0.94
C VAL A 29 -20.41 -26.06 0.45
N ARG A 30 -20.20 -27.30 0.93
CA ARG A 30 -20.61 -27.70 2.29
C ARG A 30 -19.93 -26.86 3.37
N PHE A 31 -18.63 -26.61 3.22
CA PHE A 31 -17.91 -25.74 4.15
C PHE A 31 -18.44 -24.30 4.08
N PHE A 32 -18.65 -23.77 2.87
CA PHE A 32 -19.19 -22.42 2.66
C PHE A 32 -20.56 -22.26 3.34
N GLU A 33 -21.46 -23.24 3.22
CA GLU A 33 -22.77 -23.24 3.89
C GLU A 33 -22.65 -23.28 5.42
N MET A 34 -21.72 -24.08 5.95
CA MET A 34 -21.46 -24.15 7.39
C MET A 34 -21.01 -22.80 7.95
N VAL A 35 -19.98 -22.18 7.35
CA VAL A 35 -19.48 -20.87 7.82
C VAL A 35 -20.49 -19.75 7.61
N ASN A 36 -21.30 -19.83 6.55
CA ASN A 36 -22.40 -18.90 6.31
C ASN A 36 -23.46 -18.99 7.41
N THR A 37 -23.79 -20.21 7.84
CA THR A 37 -24.75 -20.44 8.92
C THR A 37 -24.26 -19.83 10.23
N LEU A 38 -22.97 -20.01 10.57
CA LEU A 38 -22.35 -19.39 11.74
C LEU A 38 -22.41 -17.86 11.65
N CYS A 39 -22.17 -17.29 10.47
CA CYS A 39 -22.29 -15.85 10.24
C CYS A 39 -23.73 -15.35 10.36
N ALA A 40 -24.72 -16.10 9.86
CA ALA A 40 -26.13 -15.73 9.91
C ALA A 40 -26.67 -15.63 11.34
N VAL A 41 -26.19 -16.50 12.24
CA VAL A 41 -26.53 -16.47 13.67
C VAL A 41 -25.63 -15.54 14.50
N GLU A 42 -24.75 -14.77 13.86
CA GLU A 42 -23.76 -13.88 14.50
C GLU A 42 -22.81 -14.60 15.49
N ASN A 43 -22.56 -15.91 15.28
CA ASN A 43 -21.64 -16.70 16.10
C ASN A 43 -20.20 -16.59 15.57
N TYR A 44 -19.65 -15.38 15.66
CA TYR A 44 -18.32 -15.06 15.16
C TYR A 44 -17.20 -15.76 15.94
N ASP A 45 -17.40 -16.13 17.21
CA ASP A 45 -16.38 -16.85 17.98
C ASP A 45 -16.11 -18.25 17.41
N GLN A 46 -17.16 -19.03 17.14
CA GLN A 46 -17.02 -20.34 16.52
C GLN A 46 -16.52 -20.24 15.08
N LEU A 47 -16.93 -19.21 14.35
CA LEU A 47 -16.42 -18.93 13.00
C LEU A 47 -14.90 -18.73 13.03
N LEU A 48 -14.40 -17.84 13.90
CA LEU A 48 -12.97 -17.56 14.02
C LEU A 48 -12.20 -18.79 14.54
N PHE A 49 -12.74 -19.49 15.53
CA PHE A 49 -12.15 -20.72 16.07
C PHE A 49 -11.98 -21.78 14.98
N SER A 50 -12.96 -21.92 14.07
CA SER A 50 -12.88 -22.90 12.98
C SER A 50 -11.71 -22.67 12.02
N PHE A 51 -11.36 -21.40 11.78
CA PHE A 51 -10.20 -21.04 10.94
C PHE A 51 -8.89 -21.07 11.73
N GLU A 52 -8.90 -20.71 13.01
CA GLU A 52 -7.73 -20.79 13.88
C GLU A 52 -7.27 -22.23 14.10
N ALA A 53 -8.22 -23.16 14.24
CA ALA A 53 -7.92 -24.59 14.33
C ALA A 53 -7.22 -25.13 13.07
N GLN A 54 -7.28 -24.39 11.95
CA GLN A 54 -6.61 -24.72 10.69
C GLN A 54 -5.25 -24.02 10.52
N GLN A 55 -4.90 -23.07 11.40
CA GLN A 55 -3.60 -22.41 11.37
C GLN A 55 -2.53 -23.35 11.92
N GLY A 56 -1.74 -23.95 11.04
CA GLY A 56 -0.69 -24.91 11.39
C GLY A 56 -0.59 -26.11 10.45
N TYR A 57 -1.55 -26.26 9.53
CA TYR A 57 -1.50 -27.28 8.49
C TYR A 57 -0.41 -26.98 7.45
N GLU A 58 0.34 -28.02 7.06
CA GLU A 58 1.29 -27.95 5.95
C GLU A 58 0.56 -27.79 4.60
N ILE A 59 1.25 -27.24 3.60
CA ILE A 59 0.70 -26.89 2.27
C ILE A 59 0.07 -28.09 1.54
N ASP A 60 0.47 -29.30 1.90
CA ASP A 60 -0.03 -30.56 1.32
C ASP A 60 -1.30 -31.11 2.02
N GLU A 61 -1.74 -30.50 3.13
CA GLU A 61 -2.97 -30.89 3.82
C GLU A 61 -4.19 -30.08 3.34
N LYS A 62 -5.36 -30.74 3.30
CA LYS A 62 -6.64 -30.13 2.91
C LYS A 62 -7.06 -29.06 3.95
N PHE A 63 -6.67 -27.80 3.76
CA PHE A 63 -7.23 -26.69 4.52
C PHE A 63 -8.54 -26.18 3.90
N HIS A 64 -9.45 -25.64 4.73
CA HIS A 64 -10.71 -25.11 4.25
C HIS A 64 -10.58 -23.63 3.86
N ILE A 65 -11.28 -23.24 2.80
CA ILE A 65 -11.18 -21.92 2.21
C ILE A 65 -12.39 -21.10 2.63
N PRO A 66 -12.21 -19.86 3.13
CA PRO A 66 -13.33 -18.96 3.35
C PRO A 66 -13.91 -18.46 2.00
N PRO A 67 -15.24 -18.44 1.83
CA PRO A 67 -15.85 -17.73 0.72
C PRO A 67 -15.64 -16.20 0.81
N ALA A 68 -15.80 -15.50 -0.30
CA ALA A 68 -15.55 -14.06 -0.40
C ALA A 68 -16.38 -13.21 0.59
N ASP A 69 -17.62 -13.60 0.87
CA ASP A 69 -18.44 -12.93 1.89
C ASP A 69 -17.90 -13.10 3.31
N ILE A 70 -17.40 -14.29 3.66
CA ILE A 70 -16.74 -14.52 4.94
C ILE A 70 -15.41 -13.78 5.02
N LEU A 71 -14.66 -13.67 3.92
CA LEU A 71 -13.48 -12.80 3.86
C LEU A 71 -13.87 -11.34 4.15
N ILE A 72 -14.97 -10.84 3.59
CA ILE A 72 -15.50 -9.49 3.90
C ILE A 72 -15.90 -9.40 5.38
N VAL A 73 -16.48 -10.45 5.95
CA VAL A 73 -16.81 -10.50 7.38
C VAL A 73 -15.55 -10.36 8.23
N LEU A 74 -14.51 -11.14 7.93
CA LEU A 74 -13.22 -11.07 8.64
C LEU A 74 -12.57 -9.69 8.49
N MET A 75 -12.61 -9.09 7.29
CA MET A 75 -12.09 -7.74 7.06
C MET A 75 -12.92 -6.66 7.76
N THR A 76 -14.21 -6.88 7.98
CA THR A 76 -15.05 -5.92 8.71
C THR A 76 -14.80 -6.06 10.22
N LEU A 77 -14.73 -7.30 10.74
CA LEU A 77 -14.44 -7.58 12.16
C LEU A 77 -13.08 -7.04 12.60
N SER A 78 -12.08 -7.01 11.72
CA SER A 78 -10.74 -6.47 12.02
C SER A 78 -10.69 -4.97 12.33
N VAL A 79 -11.70 -4.20 11.87
CA VAL A 79 -11.70 -2.74 11.95
C VAL A 79 -13.00 -2.15 12.48
N ILE A 80 -13.94 -2.97 12.98
CA ILE A 80 -15.14 -2.46 13.65
C ILE A 80 -14.73 -1.61 14.87
N PRO A 81 -15.35 -0.43 15.09
CA PRO A 81 -15.04 0.40 16.26
C PRO A 81 -15.47 -0.27 17.56
N ASP A 82 -14.62 -0.22 18.60
CA ASP A 82 -14.90 -0.80 19.93
C ASP A 82 -16.02 -0.06 20.69
N TYR A 83 -16.25 1.21 20.33
CA TYR A 83 -17.28 2.06 20.93
C TYR A 83 -18.68 1.54 20.59
N GLY A 84 -19.38 1.00 21.61
CA GLY A 84 -20.72 0.44 21.49
C GLY A 84 -20.78 -1.03 21.07
N THR A 85 -19.69 -1.62 20.59
CA THR A 85 -19.57 -3.06 20.25
C THR A 85 -18.95 -3.86 21.37
N SER A 86 -18.11 -3.26 22.21
CA SER A 86 -17.57 -3.86 23.45
C SER A 86 -18.65 -4.44 24.37
N ARG A 87 -19.80 -3.75 24.53
CA ARG A 87 -20.96 -4.26 25.28
C ARG A 87 -21.71 -5.39 24.56
N ILE A 88 -21.64 -5.47 23.24
CA ILE A 88 -22.23 -6.55 22.45
C ILE A 88 -21.31 -7.78 22.51
N ASN A 89 -20.00 -7.59 22.33
CA ASN A 89 -18.98 -8.63 22.49
C ASN A 89 -19.03 -9.26 23.89
N ALA A 90 -19.12 -8.45 24.95
CA ALA A 90 -19.26 -8.93 26.32
C ALA A 90 -20.61 -9.62 26.62
N ARG A 91 -21.67 -9.36 25.82
CA ARG A 91 -22.96 -10.07 25.93
C ARG A 91 -22.96 -11.38 25.16
N ILE A 92 -22.26 -11.44 24.04
CA ILE A 92 -22.09 -12.64 23.22
C ILE A 92 -21.10 -13.60 23.90
N ASP A 93 -20.17 -13.09 24.71
CA ASP A 93 -19.21 -13.89 25.47
C ASP A 93 -18.87 -13.27 26.85
N PRO A 94 -19.68 -13.55 27.90
CA PRO A 94 -19.49 -12.99 29.23
C PRO A 94 -18.34 -13.62 30.05
N PHE A 95 -17.68 -14.68 29.56
CA PHE A 95 -16.73 -15.47 30.38
C PHE A 95 -15.29 -15.55 29.83
N ASN A 96 -15.00 -15.09 28.60
CA ASN A 96 -13.63 -15.12 28.06
C ASN A 96 -12.83 -13.82 28.29
N VAL A 97 -12.40 -13.59 29.53
CA VAL A 97 -11.45 -12.51 29.86
C VAL A 97 -10.03 -12.78 29.29
N GLY A 98 -9.74 -14.03 28.88
CA GLY A 98 -8.42 -14.47 28.43
C GLY A 98 -8.23 -14.68 26.91
N ARG A 99 -9.27 -14.59 26.08
CA ARG A 99 -9.13 -14.74 24.62
C ARG A 99 -8.85 -13.39 23.95
N ALA A 100 -8.02 -13.42 22.91
CA ALA A 100 -7.76 -12.25 22.09
C ALA A 100 -9.06 -11.75 21.42
N SER A 101 -9.16 -10.43 21.22
CA SER A 101 -10.36 -9.78 20.68
C SER A 101 -10.58 -10.12 19.20
N PHE A 102 -11.83 -10.02 18.72
CA PHE A 102 -12.20 -10.43 17.35
C PHE A 102 -11.35 -9.75 16.28
N ASP A 103 -11.02 -8.47 16.46
CA ASP A 103 -10.18 -7.70 15.56
C ASP A 103 -8.79 -8.34 15.34
N THR A 104 -8.12 -8.70 16.44
CA THR A 104 -6.77 -9.30 16.40
C THR A 104 -6.80 -10.71 15.80
N ARG A 105 -7.82 -11.49 16.15
CA ARG A 105 -8.01 -12.86 15.64
C ARG A 105 -8.31 -12.85 14.14
N SER A 106 -9.22 -11.99 13.69
CA SER A 106 -9.55 -11.83 12.27
C SER A 106 -8.33 -11.38 11.45
N LEU A 107 -7.55 -10.41 11.94
CA LEU A 107 -6.30 -9.99 11.28
C LEU A 107 -5.30 -11.13 11.17
N LYS A 108 -5.11 -11.91 12.23
CA LYS A 108 -4.19 -13.07 12.22
C LYS A 108 -4.62 -14.11 11.18
N ILE A 109 -5.91 -14.41 11.10
CA ILE A 109 -6.48 -15.32 10.09
C ILE A 109 -6.25 -14.81 8.67
N LEU A 110 -6.61 -13.56 8.39
CA LEU A 110 -6.41 -12.97 7.07
C LEU A 110 -4.93 -12.96 6.66
N LYS A 111 -4.03 -12.63 7.60
CA LYS A 111 -2.59 -12.64 7.37
C LYS A 111 -2.08 -14.05 7.02
N GLY A 112 -2.51 -15.06 7.78
CA GLY A 112 -2.14 -16.45 7.50
C GLY A 112 -2.58 -16.91 6.11
N PHE A 113 -3.77 -16.52 5.67
CA PHE A 113 -4.23 -16.83 4.30
C PHE A 113 -3.41 -16.13 3.21
N VAL A 114 -3.02 -14.86 3.39
CA VAL A 114 -2.18 -14.16 2.42
C VAL A 114 -0.76 -14.72 2.39
N GLU A 115 -0.20 -15.10 3.55
CA GLU A 115 1.10 -15.79 3.62
C GLU A 115 1.09 -17.10 2.82
N LEU A 116 -0.01 -17.87 2.87
CA LEU A 116 -0.19 -19.06 2.03
C LEU A 116 -0.24 -18.72 0.53
N LEU A 117 -0.87 -17.61 0.15
CA LEU A 117 -0.94 -17.17 -1.26
C LEU A 117 0.42 -16.70 -1.81
N GLN A 118 1.29 -16.17 -0.95
CA GLN A 118 2.63 -15.71 -1.32
C GLN A 118 3.63 -16.86 -1.49
N ASP A 119 3.32 -18.07 -0.99
CA ASP A 119 4.20 -19.22 -1.18
C ASP A 119 4.17 -19.73 -2.65
N LYS A 120 5.28 -19.51 -3.35
CA LYS A 120 5.48 -19.91 -4.75
C LYS A 120 5.37 -21.41 -4.97
N LYS A 121 5.63 -22.25 -3.95
CA LYS A 121 5.55 -23.71 -4.05
C LYS A 121 4.10 -24.20 -4.10
N ALA A 122 3.18 -23.47 -3.47
CA ALA A 122 1.77 -23.85 -3.31
C ALA A 122 0.86 -23.44 -4.49
N SER A 123 1.37 -22.63 -5.43
CA SER A 123 0.61 -21.94 -6.50
C SER A 123 -0.24 -22.83 -7.42
N LYS A 124 0.06 -24.14 -7.48
CA LYS A 124 -0.66 -25.11 -8.33
C LYS A 124 -1.79 -25.85 -7.62
N CYS A 125 -1.91 -25.78 -6.30
CA CYS A 125 -2.97 -26.45 -5.55
C CYS A 125 -4.32 -25.78 -5.80
N HIS A 126 -5.37 -26.58 -6.08
CA HIS A 126 -6.72 -26.08 -6.34
C HIS A 126 -7.22 -25.18 -5.19
N ASN A 127 -6.94 -25.55 -3.94
CA ASN A 127 -7.39 -24.78 -2.78
C ASN A 127 -6.74 -23.40 -2.70
N ILE A 128 -5.47 -23.27 -3.08
CA ILE A 128 -4.76 -21.99 -3.15
C ILE A 128 -5.29 -21.14 -4.30
N GLN A 129 -5.60 -21.76 -5.45
CA GLN A 129 -6.21 -21.05 -6.58
C GLN A 129 -7.61 -20.55 -6.24
N LEU A 130 -8.40 -21.35 -5.53
CA LEU A 130 -9.72 -20.97 -5.06
C LEU A 130 -9.62 -19.88 -4.00
N LEU A 131 -8.75 -20.00 -2.99
CA LEU A 131 -8.51 -18.94 -2.00
C LEU A 131 -8.13 -17.61 -2.67
N ARG A 132 -7.21 -17.65 -3.64
CA ARG A 132 -6.83 -16.48 -4.43
C ARG A 132 -8.02 -15.88 -5.17
N SER A 133 -8.86 -16.72 -5.81
CA SER A 133 -10.07 -16.24 -6.49
C SER A 133 -11.05 -15.57 -5.53
N GLN A 134 -11.24 -16.11 -4.32
CA GLN A 134 -12.13 -15.50 -3.32
C GLN A 134 -11.63 -14.11 -2.89
N PHE A 135 -10.32 -13.96 -2.69
CA PHE A 135 -9.72 -12.66 -2.40
C PHE A 135 -9.86 -11.67 -3.57
N PHE A 136 -9.68 -12.12 -4.82
CA PHE A 136 -9.86 -11.25 -5.98
C PHE A 136 -11.31 -10.78 -6.14
N ILE A 137 -12.29 -11.65 -5.88
CA ILE A 137 -13.71 -11.26 -5.85
C ILE A 137 -13.94 -10.16 -4.80
N VAL A 138 -13.32 -10.24 -3.62
CA VAL A 138 -13.40 -9.16 -2.62
C VAL A 138 -12.82 -7.85 -3.16
N LEU A 139 -11.68 -7.88 -3.84
CA LEU A 139 -11.09 -6.67 -4.43
C LEU A 139 -11.96 -6.07 -5.54
N ASP A 140 -12.61 -6.89 -6.35
CA ASP A 140 -13.53 -6.43 -7.40
C ASP A 140 -14.74 -5.68 -6.80
N HIS A 141 -15.16 -6.04 -5.58
CA HIS A 141 -16.16 -5.29 -4.83
C HIS A 141 -15.65 -3.99 -4.22
N ILE A 142 -14.33 -3.81 -4.07
CA ILE A 142 -13.71 -2.55 -3.61
C ILE A 142 -13.46 -1.61 -4.80
N ASN A 143 -12.95 -2.12 -5.92
CA ASN A 143 -12.59 -1.35 -7.12
C ASN A 143 -13.78 -1.11 -8.07
N CYS A 144 -14.77 -0.30 -7.66
CA CYS A 144 -15.95 0.00 -8.48
C CYS A 144 -15.83 1.25 -9.38
N ASN A 145 -14.63 1.56 -9.90
CA ASN A 145 -14.51 2.43 -11.08
C ASN A 145 -14.56 1.57 -12.35
N GLY A 146 -15.77 1.27 -12.82
CA GLY A 146 -15.99 0.78 -14.18
C GLY A 146 -15.84 -0.73 -14.44
N SER A 147 -16.07 -1.60 -13.46
CA SER A 147 -16.13 -3.06 -13.69
C SER A 147 -17.40 -3.53 -14.45
N GLN A 148 -17.92 -2.74 -15.40
CA GLN A 148 -18.90 -3.24 -16.37
C GLN A 148 -18.32 -4.31 -17.31
N THR A 149 -16.99 -4.47 -17.36
CA THR A 149 -16.34 -5.45 -18.25
C THR A 149 -16.30 -6.88 -17.70
N PHE A 150 -16.46 -7.10 -16.39
CA PHE A 150 -16.59 -8.45 -15.81
C PHE A 150 -17.95 -8.70 -15.13
N MET A 151 -18.69 -7.64 -14.78
CA MET A 151 -20.06 -7.72 -14.25
C MET A 151 -21.08 -7.66 -15.40
N ARG A 152 -21.00 -8.57 -16.37
CA ARG A 152 -22.05 -8.67 -17.40
C ARG A 152 -23.29 -9.24 -16.74
N ASN A 153 -24.28 -8.39 -16.48
CA ASN A 153 -25.66 -8.67 -16.05
C ASN A 153 -25.94 -10.13 -15.65
N HIS A 154 -25.50 -10.53 -14.45
CA HIS A 154 -26.01 -11.73 -13.79
C HIS A 154 -27.44 -11.44 -13.33
N GLU A 155 -28.40 -11.54 -14.24
CA GLU A 155 -29.82 -11.59 -13.89
C GLU A 155 -30.09 -12.89 -13.16
N ARG A 156 -30.74 -12.76 -12.00
CA ARG A 156 -31.04 -13.88 -11.11
C ARG A 156 -32.14 -14.72 -11.77
N ASP A 157 -31.95 -16.04 -11.85
CA ASP A 157 -32.99 -16.96 -12.31
C ASP A 157 -34.25 -16.84 -11.42
N PRO A 158 -35.38 -16.36 -11.97
CA PRO A 158 -36.61 -16.15 -11.21
C PRO A 158 -37.25 -17.46 -10.72
N GLN A 159 -36.73 -18.63 -11.11
CA GLN A 159 -37.31 -19.94 -10.73
C GLN A 159 -36.74 -20.55 -9.43
N LYS A 160 -35.72 -19.93 -8.80
CA LYS A 160 -35.15 -20.46 -7.54
C LYS A 160 -36.06 -20.17 -6.33
N ARG A 161 -36.75 -21.23 -5.86
CA ARG A 161 -37.68 -21.23 -4.71
C ARG A 161 -37.01 -20.78 -3.41
N ARG A 162 -37.68 -19.92 -2.64
CA ARG A 162 -37.28 -19.52 -1.28
C ARG A 162 -38.15 -20.22 -0.22
N LYS A 163 -37.52 -20.81 0.81
CA LYS A 163 -38.21 -21.19 2.05
C LYS A 163 -38.08 -20.02 3.04
N THR A 164 -39.21 -19.50 3.51
CA THR A 164 -39.28 -18.61 4.66
C THR A 164 -40.00 -19.32 5.80
N ASN A 165 -39.79 -18.89 7.05
CA ASN A 165 -40.37 -19.51 8.25
C ASN A 165 -41.91 -19.46 8.31
N SER A 166 -42.59 -18.87 7.32
CA SER A 166 -44.05 -18.78 7.23
C SER A 166 -44.63 -19.29 5.90
N GLY A 167 -43.92 -20.16 5.17
CA GLY A 167 -44.41 -20.81 3.95
C GLY A 167 -43.75 -20.33 2.65
N VAL A 168 -43.95 -21.12 1.58
CA VAL A 168 -43.39 -20.88 0.24
C VAL A 168 -44.32 -19.97 -0.55
N ARG A 169 -43.87 -18.76 -0.88
CA ARG A 169 -44.53 -17.90 -1.90
C ARG A 169 -43.62 -17.77 -3.12
N LEU A 170 -44.19 -18.02 -4.28
CA LEU A 170 -43.62 -17.68 -5.59
C LEU A 170 -44.01 -16.23 -5.89
N GLU A 171 -43.07 -15.30 -5.87
CA GLU A 171 -43.32 -13.96 -6.39
C GLU A 171 -43.20 -13.99 -7.91
N THR A 172 -44.26 -13.57 -8.61
CA THR A 172 -44.24 -13.28 -10.04
C THR A 172 -43.68 -11.88 -10.20
N THR A 173 -42.44 -11.74 -10.66
CA THR A 173 -41.91 -10.43 -11.05
C THR A 173 -42.59 -9.99 -12.34
N THR A 174 -43.54 -9.06 -12.23
CA THR A 174 -44.03 -8.30 -13.37
C THR A 174 -42.87 -7.51 -13.97
N PHE A 175 -42.65 -7.69 -15.27
CA PHE A 175 -41.84 -6.82 -16.12
C PHE A 175 -42.33 -5.37 -15.94
N ALA A 176 -41.67 -4.63 -15.06
CA ALA A 176 -41.81 -3.19 -14.92
C ALA A 176 -40.40 -2.63 -14.97
N GLU A 177 -40.19 -1.77 -15.96
CA GLU A 177 -39.05 -0.87 -16.14
C GLU A 177 -38.37 -0.54 -14.80
N ARG A 178 -37.16 -1.08 -14.59
CA ARG A 178 -36.30 -0.70 -13.48
C ARG A 178 -35.01 -0.09 -14.01
N GLU A 179 -35.09 1.18 -14.39
CA GLU A 179 -34.04 2.12 -14.00
C GLU A 179 -34.10 2.25 -12.47
N VAL A 180 -33.49 1.31 -11.74
CA VAL A 180 -33.43 1.37 -10.28
C VAL A 180 -32.02 1.05 -9.85
N TYR A 181 -31.28 2.11 -9.54
CA TYR A 181 -30.15 2.18 -8.62
C TYR A 181 -29.95 0.86 -7.84
N SER A 182 -29.08 0.00 -8.35
CA SER A 182 -28.58 -1.14 -7.60
C SER A 182 -27.93 -0.58 -6.34
N LYS A 183 -28.56 -0.77 -5.18
CA LYS A 183 -27.95 -0.40 -3.90
C LYS A 183 -26.54 -1.02 -3.82
N PRO A 184 -25.51 -0.28 -3.38
CA PRO A 184 -24.17 -0.82 -3.20
C PRO A 184 -24.22 -1.95 -2.17
N GLY A 185 -23.96 -3.17 -2.61
CA GLY A 185 -24.05 -4.37 -1.78
C GLY A 185 -23.22 -5.50 -2.38
N PHE A 186 -22.77 -6.40 -1.53
CA PHE A 186 -22.06 -7.61 -1.96
C PHE A 186 -22.99 -8.49 -2.82
N LYS A 187 -22.46 -9.05 -3.90
CA LYS A 187 -23.15 -10.00 -4.77
C LYS A 187 -22.22 -11.16 -5.04
N ASN A 188 -22.63 -12.36 -4.67
CA ASN A 188 -21.82 -13.55 -4.92
C ASN A 188 -21.85 -13.91 -6.41
N LEU A 189 -20.68 -14.21 -6.97
CA LEU A 189 -20.53 -14.61 -8.37
C LEU A 189 -20.76 -16.12 -8.59
N TYR A 190 -20.76 -16.92 -7.53
CA TYR A 190 -21.06 -18.35 -7.62
C TYR A 190 -22.56 -18.61 -7.46
N SER A 191 -23.24 -18.99 -8.55
CA SER A 191 -24.68 -19.29 -8.56
C SER A 191 -25.08 -20.52 -7.70
N SER A 192 -24.10 -21.34 -7.33
CA SER A 192 -24.23 -22.53 -6.47
C SER A 192 -24.21 -22.22 -4.97
N TYR A 193 -23.90 -20.99 -4.56
CA TYR A 193 -23.78 -20.59 -3.16
C TYR A 193 -24.62 -19.33 -2.88
N VAL A 194 -25.39 -19.33 -1.79
CA VAL A 194 -26.22 -18.19 -1.38
C VAL A 194 -25.58 -17.52 -0.17
N SER A 195 -25.10 -16.29 -0.32
CA SER A 195 -24.41 -15.55 0.74
C SER A 195 -25.38 -14.93 1.75
N THR A 196 -25.00 -14.92 3.03
CA THR A 196 -25.74 -14.17 4.07
C THR A 196 -25.64 -12.66 3.86
N LEU A 197 -24.53 -12.15 3.34
CA LEU A 197 -24.34 -10.71 3.12
C LEU A 197 -25.26 -10.14 2.05
N GLU A 198 -25.75 -10.96 1.12
CA GLU A 198 -26.80 -10.58 0.16
C GLU A 198 -28.16 -10.29 0.83
N HIS A 199 -28.36 -10.74 2.07
CA HIS A 199 -29.62 -10.62 2.80
C HIS A 199 -29.49 -9.71 4.02
N LYS A 200 -28.33 -9.73 4.67
CA LYS A 200 -28.00 -8.91 5.84
C LYS A 200 -26.61 -8.30 5.64
N PRO A 201 -26.51 -7.13 4.98
CA PRO A 201 -25.24 -6.46 4.71
C PRO A 201 -24.72 -5.67 5.93
N GLU A 202 -24.87 -6.24 7.13
CA GLU A 202 -24.46 -5.64 8.39
C GLU A 202 -23.79 -6.68 9.29
N ILE A 203 -22.71 -6.27 9.96
CA ILE A 203 -21.97 -7.07 10.93
C ILE A 203 -21.90 -6.27 12.22
N LEU A 204 -22.47 -6.83 13.30
CA LEU A 204 -22.58 -6.16 14.60
C LEU A 204 -23.18 -4.74 14.50
N LYS A 205 -24.19 -4.56 13.63
CA LYS A 205 -24.86 -3.29 13.31
C LYS A 205 -23.97 -2.23 12.62
N ASN A 206 -22.86 -2.65 12.04
CA ASN A 206 -22.04 -1.81 11.17
C ASN A 206 -22.22 -2.28 9.73
N THR A 207 -22.24 -1.32 8.79
CA THR A 207 -22.20 -1.60 7.36
C THR A 207 -20.94 -2.38 7.02
N ILE A 208 -21.01 -3.36 6.12
CA ILE A 208 -19.83 -4.10 5.66
C ILE A 208 -18.76 -3.19 5.05
N LEU A 209 -17.49 -3.57 5.21
CA LEU A 209 -16.36 -2.75 4.79
C LEU A 209 -16.35 -2.48 3.28
N THR A 210 -16.62 -3.49 2.45
CA THR A 210 -16.62 -3.31 0.99
C THR A 210 -17.66 -2.30 0.52
N SER A 211 -18.85 -2.26 1.13
CA SER A 211 -19.87 -1.24 0.84
C SER A 211 -19.46 0.19 1.23
N ARG A 212 -18.50 0.34 2.15
CA ARG A 212 -17.90 1.64 2.50
C ARG A 212 -16.81 2.02 1.52
N LEU A 213 -15.87 1.10 1.28
CA LEU A 213 -14.70 1.36 0.44
C LEU A 213 -15.03 1.46 -1.05
N CYS A 214 -16.15 0.89 -1.50
CA CYS A 214 -16.57 0.97 -2.90
C CYS A 214 -17.19 2.33 -3.29
N GLN A 215 -17.50 3.18 -2.31
CA GLN A 215 -17.95 4.54 -2.57
C GLN A 215 -16.79 5.36 -3.15
N GLU A 216 -17.12 6.28 -4.04
CA GLU A 216 -16.15 7.13 -4.73
C GLU A 216 -15.24 7.85 -3.73
N GLY A 217 -13.91 7.72 -3.91
CA GLY A 217 -12.90 8.31 -3.03
C GLY A 217 -12.74 7.67 -1.64
N GLU A 218 -13.69 6.86 -1.14
CA GLU A 218 -13.67 6.35 0.23
C GLU A 218 -12.52 5.36 0.50
N PHE A 219 -12.09 4.59 -0.51
CA PHE A 219 -10.90 3.75 -0.37
C PHE A 219 -9.64 4.58 -0.05
N TRP A 220 -9.44 5.68 -0.77
CA TRP A 220 -8.27 6.54 -0.58
C TRP A 220 -8.41 7.42 0.66
N ASN A 221 -9.63 7.83 1.04
CA ASN A 221 -9.91 8.42 2.34
C ASN A 221 -9.55 7.44 3.48
N CYS A 222 -9.88 6.15 3.35
CA CYS A 222 -9.48 5.12 4.32
C CYS A 222 -7.95 5.02 4.46
N VAL A 223 -7.21 5.04 3.34
CA VAL A 223 -5.73 5.05 3.36
C VAL A 223 -5.21 6.30 4.04
N ALA A 224 -5.75 7.48 3.70
CA ALA A 224 -5.37 8.75 4.30
C ALA A 224 -5.67 8.80 5.80
N TRP A 225 -6.82 8.29 6.23
CA TRP A 225 -7.22 8.17 7.64
C TRP A 225 -6.26 7.28 8.43
N ALA A 226 -5.89 6.13 7.88
CA ALA A 226 -4.93 5.23 8.51
C ALA A 226 -3.55 5.89 8.65
N LEU A 227 -3.09 6.61 7.63
CA LEU A 227 -1.81 7.33 7.65
C LEU A 227 -1.81 8.50 8.65
N LEU A 228 -2.87 9.31 8.65
CA LEU A 228 -3.02 10.45 9.55
C LEU A 228 -3.09 10.00 11.02
N THR A 229 -3.89 8.99 11.32
CA THR A 229 -4.02 8.47 12.68
C THR A 229 -2.76 7.75 13.17
N SER A 230 -1.93 7.22 12.25
CA SER A 230 -0.66 6.55 12.60
C SER A 230 0.42 7.46 13.18
N VAL A 231 0.31 8.76 12.99
CA VAL A 231 1.20 9.77 13.57
C VAL A 231 0.51 10.62 14.63
N SER A 232 -0.75 10.30 14.97
CA SER A 232 -1.54 11.07 15.93
C SER A 232 -0.98 10.97 17.36
N GLU A 233 -1.14 12.06 18.11
CA GLU A 233 -0.83 12.08 19.55
C GLU A 233 -1.92 11.40 20.40
N ASP A 234 -3.13 11.24 19.87
CA ASP A 234 -4.17 10.45 20.53
C ASP A 234 -3.80 8.97 20.50
N THR A 235 -3.53 8.39 21.68
CA THR A 235 -3.14 6.98 21.83
C THR A 235 -4.22 6.03 21.32
N HIS A 236 -5.51 6.39 21.44
CA HIS A 236 -6.60 5.56 20.95
C HIS A 236 -6.58 5.49 19.42
N LEU A 237 -6.50 6.65 18.76
CA LEU A 237 -6.42 6.72 17.30
C LEU A 237 -5.16 6.03 16.77
N TYR A 238 -4.03 6.19 17.46
CA TYR A 238 -2.79 5.52 17.10
C TYR A 238 -2.86 3.98 17.23
N GLU A 239 -3.48 3.43 18.27
CA GLU A 239 -3.65 1.97 18.35
C GLU A 239 -4.62 1.45 17.27
N ARG A 240 -5.67 2.22 16.96
CA ARG A 240 -6.61 1.90 15.88
C ARG A 240 -5.95 1.93 14.50
N SER A 241 -5.05 2.89 14.26
CA SER A 241 -4.32 2.97 13.00
C SER A 241 -3.47 1.72 12.73
N LYS A 242 -2.99 1.03 13.78
CA LYS A 242 -2.21 -0.21 13.61
C LYS A 242 -3.05 -1.34 13.01
N GLN A 243 -4.31 -1.46 13.40
CA GLN A 243 -5.25 -2.43 12.81
C GLN A 243 -5.50 -2.08 11.34
N TRP A 244 -5.79 -0.80 11.06
CA TRP A 244 -5.99 -0.32 9.69
C TRP A 244 -4.78 -0.55 8.80
N ILE A 245 -3.57 -0.19 9.25
CA ILE A 245 -2.34 -0.41 8.47
C ILE A 245 -2.13 -1.90 8.19
N GLN A 246 -2.40 -2.79 9.15
CA GLN A 246 -2.29 -4.24 8.92
C GLN A 246 -3.31 -4.74 7.89
N LEU A 247 -4.57 -4.30 7.99
CA LEU A 247 -5.60 -4.66 7.03
C LEU A 247 -5.28 -4.11 5.63
N LEU A 248 -4.87 -2.85 5.53
CA LEU A 248 -4.49 -2.23 4.26
C LEU A 248 -3.28 -2.93 3.64
N ARG A 249 -2.28 -3.34 4.44
CA ARG A 249 -1.16 -4.17 3.94
C ARG A 249 -1.68 -5.46 3.29
N ILE A 250 -2.61 -6.17 3.96
CA ILE A 250 -3.26 -7.36 3.40
C ILE A 250 -3.96 -7.04 2.07
N ILE A 251 -4.76 -5.97 2.01
CA ILE A 251 -5.47 -5.57 0.79
C ILE A 251 -4.48 -5.25 -0.35
N PHE A 252 -3.43 -4.47 -0.08
CA PHE A 252 -2.41 -4.12 -1.06
C PHE A 252 -1.57 -5.32 -1.50
N ASP A 253 -1.30 -6.29 -0.62
CA ASP A 253 -0.63 -7.55 -0.97
C ASP A 253 -1.50 -8.38 -1.93
N VAL A 254 -2.81 -8.42 -1.73
CA VAL A 254 -3.74 -9.09 -2.66
C VAL A 254 -3.82 -8.34 -3.99
N PHE A 255 -3.80 -7.01 -3.99
CA PHE A 255 -3.74 -6.22 -5.24
C PHE A 255 -2.47 -6.50 -6.05
N GLU A 256 -1.32 -6.65 -5.38
CA GLU A 256 -0.08 -7.06 -6.02
C GLU A 256 -0.21 -8.48 -6.62
N LEU A 257 -0.78 -9.43 -5.87
CA LEU A 257 -1.04 -10.79 -6.39
C LEU A 257 -2.00 -10.79 -7.59
N GLN A 258 -3.01 -9.92 -7.59
CA GLN A 258 -3.97 -9.78 -8.71
C GLN A 258 -3.27 -9.19 -9.94
N HIS A 259 -2.38 -8.22 -9.74
CA HIS A 259 -1.56 -7.65 -10.79
C HIS A 259 -0.59 -8.67 -11.40
N ASP A 260 0.11 -9.43 -10.57
CA ASP A 260 1.01 -10.51 -11.02
C ASP A 260 0.23 -11.58 -11.78
N TYR A 261 -0.96 -11.96 -11.28
CA TYR A 261 -1.84 -12.89 -11.97
C TYR A 261 -2.27 -12.34 -13.35
N TYR A 262 -2.63 -11.06 -13.44
CA TYR A 262 -2.99 -10.40 -14.70
C TYR A 262 -1.83 -10.43 -15.71
N ILE A 263 -0.60 -10.12 -15.27
CA ILE A 263 0.61 -10.19 -16.11
C ILE A 263 0.88 -11.63 -16.58
N GLN A 264 0.82 -12.61 -15.67
CA GLN A 264 1.10 -14.02 -15.98
C GLN A 264 0.03 -14.67 -16.86
N TYR A 265 -1.25 -14.36 -16.63
CA TYR A 265 -2.36 -14.86 -17.45
C TYR A 265 -2.18 -14.41 -18.89
N LYS A 266 -1.84 -13.13 -19.07
CA LYS A 266 -1.53 -12.50 -20.36
C LYS A 266 -0.31 -13.10 -21.07
N ALA A 267 0.77 -13.42 -20.35
CA ALA A 267 1.94 -14.10 -20.94
C ALA A 267 1.64 -15.49 -21.53
N ARG A 268 0.50 -16.10 -21.17
CA ARG A 268 0.06 -17.41 -21.71
C ARG A 268 -0.74 -17.30 -23.01
N PHE A 269 -1.26 -16.12 -23.37
CA PHE A 269 -2.07 -15.91 -24.58
C PHE A 269 -1.29 -15.23 -25.72
N ASP A 270 0.03 -15.07 -25.57
CA ASP A 270 0.91 -14.57 -26.64
C ASP A 270 1.10 -15.64 -27.74
N SER A 271 0.27 -15.55 -28.77
CA SER A 271 0.72 -15.82 -30.13
C SER A 271 0.02 -14.96 -31.19
N GLN A 272 -1.16 -14.36 -30.93
CA GLN A 272 -1.81 -13.49 -31.93
C GLN A 272 -2.58 -12.31 -31.27
N SER A 273 -1.95 -11.13 -31.32
CA SER A 273 -2.58 -9.79 -31.35
C SER A 273 -3.60 -9.41 -30.27
N PHE A 274 -3.21 -9.36 -29.00
CA PHE A 274 -3.92 -8.54 -28.01
C PHE A 274 -3.08 -7.32 -27.61
N VAL A 275 -3.49 -6.13 -28.01
CA VAL A 275 -2.89 -4.87 -27.55
C VAL A 275 -3.23 -4.70 -26.09
N LEU A 276 -2.20 -4.53 -25.29
CA LEU A 276 -2.27 -4.50 -23.84
C LEU A 276 -2.72 -3.13 -23.39
N ASN A 277 -3.99 -2.99 -23.03
CA ASN A 277 -4.46 -1.76 -22.43
C ASN A 277 -3.94 -1.70 -20.99
N LYS A 278 -2.93 -0.84 -20.73
CA LYS A 278 -2.37 -0.59 -19.39
C LYS A 278 -3.47 -0.23 -18.37
N LYS A 279 -4.57 0.36 -18.85
CA LYS A 279 -5.77 0.74 -18.08
C LYS A 279 -6.54 -0.44 -17.47
N ASP A 280 -6.31 -1.66 -17.95
CA ASP A 280 -6.99 -2.85 -17.42
C ASP A 280 -6.23 -3.53 -16.28
N SER A 281 -5.02 -3.06 -15.96
CA SER A 281 -4.25 -3.53 -14.81
C SER A 281 -4.95 -3.19 -13.49
N PRO A 282 -5.13 -4.14 -12.56
CA PRO A 282 -5.78 -3.90 -11.27
C PRO A 282 -5.14 -2.78 -10.44
N LEU A 283 -3.80 -2.72 -10.42
CA LEU A 283 -3.07 -1.65 -9.74
C LEU A 283 -3.27 -0.29 -10.43
N VAL A 284 -3.30 -0.25 -11.76
CA VAL A 284 -3.52 1.02 -12.48
C VAL A 284 -4.92 1.56 -12.18
N ARG A 285 -5.95 0.70 -12.25
CA ARG A 285 -7.33 1.06 -11.87
C ARG A 285 -7.44 1.53 -10.43
N LEU A 286 -6.72 0.90 -9.51
CA LEU A 286 -6.68 1.28 -8.10
C LEU A 286 -6.14 2.71 -7.91
N PHE A 287 -5.07 3.07 -8.60
CA PHE A 287 -4.53 4.44 -8.50
C PHE A 287 -5.37 5.45 -9.29
N GLU A 288 -5.94 5.07 -10.44
CA GLU A 288 -6.88 5.90 -11.18
C GLU A 288 -8.16 6.23 -10.38
N SER A 289 -8.53 5.42 -9.37
CA SER A 289 -9.66 5.74 -8.46
C SER A 289 -9.40 6.87 -7.48
N LEU A 290 -8.21 7.48 -7.50
CA LEU A 290 -7.98 8.79 -6.87
C LEU A 290 -8.75 9.93 -7.54
N GLU A 291 -9.27 9.72 -8.76
CA GLU A 291 -10.14 10.63 -9.52
C GLU A 291 -9.67 12.10 -9.57
N SER A 292 -8.35 12.29 -9.61
CA SER A 292 -7.74 13.62 -9.73
C SER A 292 -7.30 13.90 -11.16
N ARG A 293 -7.42 15.17 -11.58
CA ARG A 293 -6.82 15.66 -12.84
C ARG A 293 -5.29 15.53 -12.84
N ASP A 294 -4.70 15.55 -11.66
CA ASP A 294 -3.27 15.31 -11.43
C ASP A 294 -3.09 14.20 -10.39
N LEU A 295 -2.94 12.97 -10.91
CA LEU A 295 -2.75 11.76 -10.11
C LEU A 295 -1.48 11.83 -9.25
N ASN A 296 -0.40 12.42 -9.79
CA ASN A 296 0.90 12.48 -9.11
C ASN A 296 0.81 13.36 -7.87
N THR A 297 0.20 14.54 -8.01
CA THR A 297 -0.01 15.46 -6.89
C THR A 297 -0.97 14.87 -5.85
N ALA A 298 -2.11 14.32 -6.27
CA ALA A 298 -3.08 13.71 -5.35
C ALA A 298 -2.49 12.53 -4.57
N PHE A 299 -1.68 11.69 -5.21
CA PHE A 299 -0.99 10.61 -4.51
C PHE A 299 0.07 11.15 -3.54
N CYS A 300 0.80 12.21 -3.89
CA CYS A 300 1.75 12.86 -2.96
C CYS A 300 1.05 13.43 -1.73
N ASP A 301 -0.12 14.05 -1.88
CA ASP A 301 -0.91 14.59 -0.76
C ASP A 301 -1.29 13.49 0.23
N ILE A 302 -1.74 12.33 -0.25
CA ILE A 302 -2.04 11.17 0.62
C ILE A 302 -0.75 10.57 1.20
N LEU A 303 0.27 10.39 0.36
CA LEU A 303 1.54 9.77 0.75
C LEU A 303 2.28 10.56 1.82
N LEU A 304 2.10 11.89 1.88
CA LEU A 304 2.78 12.80 2.81
C LEU A 304 1.83 13.41 3.85
N ILE A 305 0.59 12.91 3.95
CA ILE A 305 -0.37 13.41 4.94
C ILE A 305 0.16 13.28 6.36
N GLY A 306 -0.01 14.31 7.19
CA GLY A 306 0.50 14.34 8.57
C GLY A 306 2.02 14.61 8.69
N PHE A 307 2.70 14.93 7.59
CA PHE A 307 3.98 15.62 7.65
C PHE A 307 3.77 17.10 7.97
N ASP A 308 4.77 17.74 8.57
CA ASP A 308 4.76 19.18 8.82
C ASP A 308 5.22 19.92 7.54
N TYR A 309 4.27 20.27 6.65
CA TYR A 309 4.53 21.05 5.42
C TYR A 309 3.45 22.13 5.17
N SER A 310 3.89 23.33 4.78
CA SER A 310 3.09 24.56 4.67
C SER A 310 2.00 24.57 3.59
N ILE A 311 1.95 23.56 2.71
CA ILE A 311 1.00 23.46 1.58
C ILE A 311 0.34 22.07 1.61
N ALA A 312 -0.10 21.62 2.78
CA ALA A 312 -0.96 20.45 2.87
C ALA A 312 -2.28 20.73 2.15
N GLY A 313 -2.51 20.03 1.03
CA GLY A 313 -3.70 20.19 0.21
C GLY A 313 -4.99 20.00 1.00
N ASN A 314 -6.08 20.53 0.46
CA ASN A 314 -7.45 20.48 1.00
C ASN A 314 -8.06 19.06 1.02
N PHE A 315 -7.27 18.02 1.29
CA PHE A 315 -7.76 16.65 1.39
C PHE A 315 -8.45 16.47 2.76
N VAL A 316 -9.79 16.53 2.74
CA VAL A 316 -10.60 16.37 3.96
C VAL A 316 -10.65 14.89 4.33
N VAL A 317 -9.85 14.50 5.32
CA VAL A 317 -9.87 13.16 5.87
C VAL A 317 -10.97 13.01 6.91
N HIS A 318 -11.71 11.91 6.85
CA HIS A 318 -12.71 11.57 7.86
C HIS A 318 -12.65 10.08 8.22
N PRO A 319 -13.13 9.70 9.42
CA PRO A 319 -13.15 8.30 9.82
C PRO A 319 -14.05 7.47 8.90
N VAL A 320 -13.63 6.23 8.62
CA VAL A 320 -14.40 5.27 7.80
C VAL A 320 -15.71 4.89 8.50
N TYR A 321 -15.64 4.63 9.81
CA TYR A 321 -16.82 4.52 10.66
C TYR A 321 -16.94 5.71 11.62
N PRO A 322 -18.10 6.38 11.73
CA PRO A 322 -18.28 7.56 12.58
C PRO A 322 -17.95 7.37 14.07
N LYS A 323 -17.92 6.12 14.55
CA LYS A 323 -17.62 5.77 15.94
C LYS A 323 -16.13 5.61 16.24
N GLU A 324 -15.25 5.64 15.24
CA GLU A 324 -13.79 5.46 15.43
C GLU A 324 -13.13 6.58 16.23
N THR A 325 -13.67 7.79 16.15
CA THR A 325 -13.17 8.94 16.92
C THR A 325 -13.58 8.89 18.39
N LYS A 326 -14.54 8.03 18.75
CA LYS A 326 -15.05 7.91 20.11
C LYS A 326 -14.23 6.89 20.89
N ARG A 327 -13.72 7.30 22.05
CA ARG A 327 -13.00 6.41 22.97
C ARG A 327 -14.00 5.53 23.72
N PRO A 328 -13.79 4.21 23.82
CA PRO A 328 -14.63 3.34 24.64
C PRO A 328 -14.44 3.67 26.14
N ASP A 329 -15.52 3.51 26.92
CA ASP A 329 -15.56 3.82 28.36
C ASP A 329 -14.46 3.10 29.17
N TYR A 330 -14.01 1.94 28.70
CA TYR A 330 -13.01 1.09 29.36
C TYR A 330 -11.62 1.14 28.70
N TYR A 331 -11.37 2.12 27.81
CA TYR A 331 -10.07 2.24 27.15
C TYR A 331 -8.97 2.61 28.15
N VAL A 332 -7.94 1.77 28.23
CA VAL A 332 -6.72 2.06 28.99
C VAL A 332 -5.61 2.42 28.00
N PRO A 333 -5.05 3.64 28.06
CA PRO A 333 -3.97 4.03 27.18
C PRO A 333 -2.74 3.15 27.43
N ARG A 334 -2.16 2.63 26.35
CA ARG A 334 -0.86 1.94 26.38
C ARG A 334 0.27 2.96 26.46
N ASN A 335 1.46 2.52 26.87
CA ASN A 335 2.66 3.37 26.96
C ASN A 335 2.83 4.25 25.72
N ALA A 336 2.99 5.55 25.95
CA ALA A 336 3.14 6.53 24.89
C ALA A 336 4.45 6.25 24.12
N LYS A 337 4.32 5.84 22.85
CA LYS A 337 5.46 5.83 21.92
C LYS A 337 5.84 7.27 21.56
N SER A 338 7.12 7.53 21.34
CA SER A 338 7.59 8.83 20.86
C SER A 338 7.07 9.13 19.44
N LYS A 339 6.85 10.42 19.12
CA LYS A 339 6.46 10.88 17.77
C LYS A 339 7.37 10.29 16.69
N SER A 340 8.68 10.29 16.91
CA SER A 340 9.67 9.70 16.01
C SER A 340 9.48 8.20 15.77
N SER A 341 9.08 7.42 16.77
CA SER A 341 8.86 5.97 16.61
C SER A 341 7.57 5.69 15.85
N LYS A 342 6.49 6.44 16.13
CA LYS A 342 5.23 6.36 15.39
C LYS A 342 5.45 6.66 13.91
N PHE A 343 6.24 7.69 13.64
CA PHE A 343 6.59 8.11 12.29
C PHE A 343 7.40 7.04 11.54
N ALA A 344 8.43 6.46 12.16
CA ALA A 344 9.23 5.40 11.54
C ALA A 344 8.37 4.18 11.12
N GLU A 345 7.37 3.80 11.93
CA GLU A 345 6.43 2.72 11.59
C GLU A 345 5.51 3.10 10.41
N SER A 346 5.00 4.34 10.38
CA SER A 346 4.16 4.86 9.29
C SER A 346 4.91 4.87 7.95
N ILE A 347 6.19 5.25 7.97
CA ILE A 347 7.04 5.35 6.77
C ILE A 347 7.20 4.00 6.06
N GLN A 348 7.25 2.88 6.78
CA GLN A 348 7.32 1.56 6.15
C GLN A 348 6.10 1.30 5.26
N PHE A 349 4.90 1.69 5.71
CA PHE A 349 3.69 1.53 4.90
C PHE A 349 3.64 2.53 3.73
N ARG A 350 4.08 3.77 3.93
CA ARG A 350 4.20 4.77 2.85
C ARG A 350 5.13 4.30 1.73
N HIS A 351 6.29 3.70 2.07
CA HIS A 351 7.20 3.12 1.08
C HIS A 351 6.59 1.94 0.32
N ARG A 352 5.75 1.13 0.98
CA ARG A 352 5.00 0.07 0.32
C ARG A 352 4.03 0.64 -0.72
N LEU A 353 3.27 1.68 -0.37
CA LEU A 353 2.37 2.38 -1.30
C LEU A 353 3.15 2.96 -2.48
N LEU A 354 4.26 3.65 -2.20
CA LEU A 354 5.15 4.22 -3.21
C LEU A 354 5.66 3.16 -4.17
N ARG A 355 6.13 2.01 -3.67
CA ARG A 355 6.56 0.89 -4.52
C ARG A 355 5.44 0.40 -5.45
N LEU A 356 4.23 0.21 -4.93
CA LEU A 356 3.09 -0.25 -5.73
C LEU A 356 2.67 0.78 -6.78
N PHE A 357 2.74 2.08 -6.44
CA PHE A 357 2.50 3.15 -7.40
C PHE A 357 3.52 3.11 -8.54
N LEU A 358 4.81 3.03 -8.21
CA LEU A 358 5.87 2.94 -9.20
C LEU A 358 5.75 1.67 -10.07
N LEU A 359 5.33 0.55 -9.49
CA LEU A 359 5.03 -0.67 -10.23
C LEU A 359 3.91 -0.45 -11.26
N SER A 360 2.85 0.26 -10.88
CA SER A 360 1.74 0.60 -11.80
C SER A 360 2.18 1.51 -12.97
N LEU A 361 3.24 2.30 -12.78
CA LEU A 361 3.77 3.19 -13.81
C LEU A 361 4.65 2.47 -14.83
N ARG A 362 5.21 1.29 -14.51
CA ARG A 362 6.14 0.57 -15.41
C ARG A 362 5.48 0.20 -16.76
N PRO A 363 6.21 0.32 -17.89
CA PRO A 363 5.73 -0.13 -19.19
C PRO A 363 5.58 -1.66 -19.22
N MET A 364 4.49 -2.15 -19.81
CA MET A 364 4.06 -3.56 -19.80
C MET A 364 4.68 -4.45 -20.90
N SER A 365 5.72 -3.98 -21.59
CA SER A 365 6.37 -4.68 -22.70
C SER A 365 7.85 -4.95 -22.41
N GLU A 366 8.17 -6.19 -22.07
CA GLU A 366 9.54 -6.72 -22.01
C GLU A 366 9.87 -7.41 -23.34
N GLN A 367 10.33 -6.66 -24.34
CA GLN A 367 11.07 -7.22 -25.49
C GLN A 367 12.20 -6.30 -25.96
N SER A 368 12.78 -5.50 -25.06
CA SER A 368 14.00 -4.77 -25.37
C SER A 368 15.01 -5.03 -24.25
N GLU A 369 15.86 -6.00 -24.54
CA GLU A 369 17.00 -6.38 -23.71
C GLU A 369 17.87 -5.17 -23.37
N GLY A 370 18.33 -5.15 -22.12
CA GLY A 370 19.66 -4.64 -21.78
C GLY A 370 19.90 -3.16 -22.02
N HIS A 371 19.20 -2.28 -21.30
CA HIS A 371 19.81 -1.12 -20.62
C HIS A 371 18.75 -0.46 -19.73
N ASN A 372 18.91 -0.62 -18.41
CA ASN A 372 18.26 0.16 -17.35
C ASN A 372 16.74 0.34 -17.49
N HIS A 373 15.96 -0.42 -16.70
CA HIS A 373 14.53 -0.20 -16.37
C HIS A 373 14.25 1.15 -15.66
N VAL A 374 14.92 2.23 -16.06
CA VAL A 374 15.00 3.57 -15.45
C VAL A 374 14.15 4.59 -16.23
N LEU A 375 13.01 4.15 -16.75
CA LEU A 375 11.90 5.04 -17.11
C LEU A 375 10.84 4.94 -16.01
N LEU A 376 11.26 5.23 -14.78
CA LEU A 376 10.35 5.80 -13.79
C LEU A 376 9.80 7.10 -14.41
N ASP A 377 8.50 7.35 -14.28
CA ASP A 377 7.92 8.61 -14.75
C ASP A 377 8.68 9.77 -14.07
N SER A 378 9.52 10.46 -14.84
CA SER A 378 10.33 11.59 -14.37
C SER A 378 9.43 12.66 -13.77
N THR A 379 8.20 12.78 -14.28
CA THR A 379 7.16 13.69 -13.80
C THR A 379 6.80 13.42 -12.34
N PHE A 380 6.55 12.16 -11.99
CA PHE A 380 6.21 11.80 -10.60
C PHE A 380 7.39 12.04 -9.66
N SER A 381 8.59 11.61 -10.04
CA SER A 381 9.78 11.77 -9.19
C SER A 381 10.09 13.25 -8.91
N CYS A 382 9.95 14.12 -9.91
CA CYS A 382 10.05 15.57 -9.74
C CYS A 382 8.93 16.12 -8.83
N THR A 383 7.69 15.67 -9.02
CA THR A 383 6.55 16.09 -8.20
C THR A 383 6.77 15.72 -6.73
N LEU A 384 7.09 14.46 -6.43
CA LEU A 384 7.39 14.02 -5.08
C LEU A 384 8.61 14.77 -4.50
N GLY A 385 9.66 15.00 -5.29
CA GLY A 385 10.82 15.79 -4.90
C GLY A 385 10.46 17.21 -4.44
N ARG A 386 9.53 17.89 -5.14
CA ARG A 386 9.00 19.21 -4.76
C ARG A 386 8.23 19.20 -3.45
N PHE A 387 7.49 18.12 -3.17
CA PHE A 387 6.75 18.00 -1.93
C PHE A 387 7.70 17.71 -0.76
N LEU A 388 8.66 16.80 -0.96
CA LEU A 388 9.66 16.46 0.05
C LEU A 388 10.57 17.65 0.39
N SER A 389 10.89 18.51 -0.58
CA SER A 389 11.71 19.70 -0.35
C SER A 389 11.02 20.74 0.55
N LYS A 390 9.69 20.69 0.66
CA LYS A 390 8.87 21.58 1.48
C LYS A 390 8.64 21.09 2.92
N ILE A 391 9.14 19.91 3.28
CA ILE A 391 9.03 19.39 4.66
C ILE A 391 9.86 20.27 5.59
N GLU A 392 9.23 20.76 6.65
CA GLU A 392 9.87 21.62 7.66
C GLU A 392 10.62 20.77 8.71
N ASP A 393 10.02 19.66 9.15
CA ASP A 393 10.65 18.74 10.10
C ASP A 393 11.67 17.81 9.41
N LEU A 394 12.95 18.14 9.53
CA LEU A 394 14.04 17.35 8.95
C LEU A 394 14.17 15.93 9.55
N CYS A 395 13.64 15.68 10.76
CA CYS A 395 13.57 14.32 11.28
C CYS A 395 12.62 13.45 10.46
N GLN A 396 11.50 14.01 9.99
CA GLN A 396 10.56 13.31 9.10
C GLN A 396 11.21 12.97 7.76
N LEU A 397 11.95 13.92 7.19
CA LEU A 397 12.72 13.70 5.95
C LEU A 397 13.80 12.63 6.12
N LYS A 398 14.53 12.64 7.24
CA LYS A 398 15.51 11.59 7.58
C LYS A 398 14.86 10.22 7.65
N HIS A 399 13.70 10.09 8.31
CA HIS A 399 12.98 8.82 8.39
C HIS A 399 12.52 8.34 7.01
N PHE A 400 12.03 9.25 6.16
CA PHE A 400 11.64 8.93 4.79
C PHE A 400 12.77 8.27 3.99
N PHE A 401 14.00 8.78 4.08
CA PHE A 401 15.15 8.21 3.36
C PHE A 401 15.90 7.09 4.11
N SER A 402 15.51 6.76 5.35
CA SER A 402 16.25 5.80 6.20
C SER A 402 15.80 4.34 6.09
N VAL A 403 14.78 4.04 5.28
CA VAL A 403 14.13 2.72 5.21
C VAL A 403 15.10 1.65 4.71
N ARG A 404 15.32 0.61 5.53
CA ARG A 404 16.27 -0.48 5.27
C ARG A 404 15.69 -1.65 4.45
N VAL A 405 14.38 -1.66 4.21
CA VAL A 405 13.67 -2.82 3.65
C VAL A 405 13.05 -2.45 2.30
N LEU A 406 13.90 -2.38 1.28
CA LEU A 406 13.46 -2.40 -0.11
C LEU A 406 14.12 -3.62 -0.78
N PRO A 407 13.35 -4.51 -1.43
CA PRO A 407 13.92 -5.59 -2.24
C PRO A 407 14.96 -5.01 -3.20
N SER A 408 16.09 -5.71 -3.35
CA SER A 408 17.26 -5.25 -4.12
C SER A 408 16.94 -4.87 -5.58
N SER A 409 15.87 -5.40 -6.18
CA SER A 409 15.43 -5.05 -7.53
C SER A 409 14.78 -3.65 -7.65
N ASP A 410 14.42 -3.02 -6.53
CA ASP A 410 13.68 -1.76 -6.50
C ASP A 410 14.48 -0.60 -5.85
N GLN A 411 15.75 -0.75 -5.48
CA GLN A 411 16.47 0.29 -4.71
C GLN A 411 16.78 1.59 -5.50
N ASN A 412 16.82 1.54 -6.83
CA ASN A 412 17.16 2.67 -7.69
C ASN A 412 16.19 3.87 -7.60
N TYR A 413 14.91 3.67 -7.27
CA TYR A 413 13.96 4.79 -7.27
C TYR A 413 14.17 5.77 -6.11
N MET A 414 14.70 5.28 -4.98
CA MET A 414 15.02 6.13 -3.83
C MET A 414 16.14 7.11 -4.14
N GLN A 415 17.14 6.69 -4.91
CA GLN A 415 18.19 7.57 -5.40
C GLN A 415 17.61 8.67 -6.30
N ILE A 416 16.67 8.31 -7.19
CA ILE A 416 16.04 9.25 -8.13
C ILE A 416 15.18 10.29 -7.38
N ILE A 417 14.40 9.88 -6.38
CA ILE A 417 13.61 10.79 -5.55
C ILE A 417 14.51 11.69 -4.73
N ALA A 418 15.59 11.16 -4.15
CA ALA A 418 16.56 11.97 -3.39
C ALA A 418 17.26 13.01 -4.29
N GLN A 419 17.59 12.66 -5.53
CA GLN A 419 18.13 13.60 -6.52
C GLN A 419 17.13 14.70 -6.89
N ALA A 420 15.88 14.33 -7.16
CA ALA A 420 14.82 15.29 -7.45
C ALA A 420 14.57 16.24 -6.27
N THR A 421 14.54 15.71 -5.04
CA THR A 421 14.41 16.51 -3.82
C THR A 421 15.60 17.45 -3.62
N LEU A 422 16.81 16.95 -3.90
CA LEU A 422 18.03 17.74 -3.81
C LEU A 422 18.03 18.91 -4.81
N ARG A 423 17.62 18.66 -6.05
CA ARG A 423 17.49 19.68 -7.09
C ARG A 423 16.57 20.82 -6.63
N GLU A 424 15.37 20.47 -6.18
CA GLU A 424 14.38 21.44 -5.69
C GLU A 424 14.86 22.18 -4.44
N SER A 425 15.68 21.54 -3.61
CA SER A 425 16.28 22.18 -2.42
C SER A 425 17.43 23.15 -2.77
N ILE A 426 18.20 22.86 -3.83
CA ILE A 426 19.30 23.71 -4.30
C ILE A 426 18.80 24.95 -5.03
N GLU A 427 17.65 24.85 -5.72
CA GLU A 427 17.07 25.98 -6.46
C GLU A 427 16.80 27.21 -5.58
N ILE A 428 16.58 27.00 -4.28
CA ILE A 428 16.41 28.07 -3.29
C ILE A 428 17.65 28.97 -3.19
N PHE A 429 18.85 28.47 -3.53
CA PHE A 429 20.11 29.22 -3.54
C PHE A 429 20.40 29.90 -4.90
N GLY A 430 19.44 29.92 -5.84
CA GLY A 430 19.51 30.76 -7.05
C GLY A 430 20.55 30.36 -8.12
N LEU A 431 21.23 29.22 -8.00
CA LEU A 431 22.37 28.86 -8.84
C LEU A 431 22.11 27.62 -9.71
N HIS A 432 21.88 27.85 -11.01
CA HIS A 432 21.59 26.81 -12.00
C HIS A 432 22.78 25.87 -12.32
N GLU A 433 24.03 26.32 -12.11
CA GLU A 433 25.23 25.51 -12.40
C GLU A 433 25.37 24.28 -11.48
N SER A 434 24.94 24.40 -10.23
CA SER A 434 24.90 23.29 -9.27
C SER A 434 23.85 22.23 -9.64
N ILE A 435 22.77 22.63 -10.32
CA ILE A 435 21.68 21.73 -10.75
C ILE A 435 22.16 20.80 -11.87
N ALA A 436 22.88 21.32 -12.86
CA ALA A 436 23.45 20.52 -13.95
C ALA A 436 24.45 19.47 -13.46
N SER A 437 25.17 19.77 -12.38
CA SER A 437 26.12 18.84 -11.75
C SER A 437 25.41 17.71 -10.98
N VAL A 438 24.23 17.97 -10.39
CA VAL A 438 23.39 16.94 -9.73
C VAL A 438 22.78 15.98 -10.76
N GLU A 439 22.44 16.44 -11.97
CA GLU A 439 21.91 15.58 -13.04
C GLU A 439 22.95 14.56 -13.56
N LYS A 440 24.24 14.91 -13.51
CA LYS A 440 25.36 14.00 -13.87
C LYS A 440 25.52 12.82 -12.91
N LEU A 441 24.90 12.86 -11.71
CA LEU A 441 24.91 11.75 -10.75
C LEU A 441 24.12 10.51 -11.23
N ARG A 442 23.38 10.64 -12.34
CA ARG A 442 22.57 9.56 -12.94
C ARG A 442 23.35 8.67 -13.92
N SER A 443 24.50 9.11 -14.42
CA SER A 443 25.19 8.51 -15.57
C SER A 443 26.61 8.04 -15.23
N GLY A 444 26.77 6.78 -14.79
CA GLY A 444 28.05 6.07 -14.89
C GLY A 444 28.61 5.45 -13.60
N GLY A 445 29.54 4.50 -13.79
CA GLY A 445 30.14 3.65 -12.74
C GLY A 445 31.04 4.33 -11.69
N SER A 446 30.99 5.66 -11.57
CA SER A 446 31.67 6.38 -10.48
C SER A 446 30.95 7.69 -10.13
N ILE A 447 30.15 7.65 -9.06
CA ILE A 447 29.42 8.82 -8.51
C ILE A 447 30.35 9.83 -7.83
N LEU A 448 31.59 9.43 -7.54
CA LEU A 448 32.51 10.19 -6.69
C LEU A 448 33.15 11.38 -7.40
N GLU A 449 33.50 11.29 -8.68
CA GLU A 449 34.10 12.41 -9.42
C GLU A 449 33.14 13.60 -9.56
N PRO A 450 31.86 13.43 -9.97
CA PRO A 450 30.90 14.52 -9.98
C PRO A 450 30.69 15.14 -8.59
N LEU A 451 30.67 14.33 -7.54
CA LEU A 451 30.55 14.84 -6.17
C LEU A 451 31.80 15.60 -5.71
N ILE A 452 33.00 15.15 -6.07
CA ILE A 452 34.24 15.87 -5.80
C ILE A 452 34.19 17.26 -6.45
N GLU A 453 33.73 17.35 -7.70
CA GLU A 453 33.54 18.61 -8.41
C GLU A 453 32.56 19.53 -7.67
N ILE A 454 31.38 19.02 -7.32
CA ILE A 454 30.34 19.75 -6.56
C ILE A 454 30.85 20.29 -5.22
N PHE A 455 31.58 19.48 -4.45
CA PHE A 455 32.13 19.95 -3.18
C PHE A 455 33.29 20.93 -3.34
N SER A 456 34.05 20.80 -4.43
CA SER A 456 35.18 21.70 -4.69
C SER A 456 34.72 23.09 -5.12
N SER A 457 33.55 23.20 -5.76
CA SER A 457 32.91 24.49 -6.07
C SER A 457 32.16 25.09 -4.86
N GLY A 458 31.72 24.27 -3.90
CA GLY A 458 31.02 24.70 -2.69
C GLY A 458 29.56 24.26 -2.72
N PHE A 459 29.16 23.42 -1.74
CA PHE A 459 27.88 22.72 -1.73
C PHE A 459 27.18 22.73 -0.36
N PRO A 460 25.87 23.04 -0.30
CA PRO A 460 25.18 23.85 -1.31
C PRO A 460 25.89 25.21 -1.44
N PRO A 461 25.65 25.97 -2.52
CA PRO A 461 26.24 27.29 -2.67
C PRO A 461 25.94 28.17 -1.45
N LEU A 462 26.97 28.87 -0.97
CA LEU A 462 26.84 29.78 0.15
C LEU A 462 26.44 31.15 -0.41
N ASP A 463 25.21 31.55 -0.14
CA ASP A 463 24.64 32.80 -0.62
C ASP A 463 24.82 33.89 0.46
N GLU A 464 25.70 34.84 0.19
CA GLU A 464 25.96 35.98 1.07
C GLU A 464 24.78 36.97 1.09
N ASP A 465 23.96 36.98 0.04
CA ASP A 465 22.79 37.86 -0.12
C ASP A 465 21.49 37.23 0.41
N TRP A 466 21.60 36.17 1.22
CA TRP A 466 20.46 35.42 1.71
C TRP A 466 19.47 36.28 2.54
N GLU A 467 18.28 36.51 1.98
CA GLU A 467 17.29 37.42 2.57
C GLU A 467 16.50 36.84 3.75
N LYS A 468 16.47 35.51 3.93
CA LYS A 468 15.66 34.85 4.98
C LYS A 468 16.42 34.69 6.29
N SER A 469 15.73 34.23 7.33
CA SER A 469 16.36 33.89 8.62
C SER A 469 17.48 32.86 8.48
N ARG A 470 18.51 32.97 9.33
CA ARG A 470 19.58 31.98 9.47
C ARG A 470 19.06 30.56 9.68
N GLU A 471 18.04 30.38 10.51
CA GLU A 471 17.46 29.06 10.80
C GLU A 471 16.95 28.41 9.52
N SER A 472 16.25 29.17 8.67
CA SER A 472 15.82 28.72 7.33
C SER A 472 16.99 28.39 6.40
N PHE A 473 18.13 29.10 6.50
CA PHE A 473 19.34 28.77 5.73
C PHE A 473 19.92 27.42 6.19
N TYR A 474 20.12 27.24 7.50
CA TYR A 474 20.65 26.00 8.08
C TYR A 474 19.72 24.80 7.82
N THR A 475 18.40 24.98 7.92
CA THR A 475 17.44 23.93 7.57
C THR A 475 17.55 23.53 6.09
N SER A 476 17.73 24.49 5.19
CA SER A 476 17.89 24.21 3.76
C SER A 476 19.21 23.51 3.45
N LEU A 477 20.28 23.91 4.13
CA LEU A 477 21.59 23.27 4.04
C LEU A 477 21.56 21.82 4.56
N GLU A 478 20.97 21.58 5.74
CA GLU A 478 20.83 20.23 6.30
C GLU A 478 19.92 19.35 5.42
N ARG A 479 18.90 19.91 4.78
CA ARG A 479 18.05 19.21 3.81
C ARG A 479 18.85 18.69 2.61
N CYS A 480 19.72 19.53 2.04
CA CYS A 480 20.63 19.12 0.98
C CYS A 480 21.56 17.98 1.43
N ASP A 481 22.11 18.08 2.65
CA ASP A 481 22.95 17.05 3.24
C ASP A 481 22.22 15.71 3.41
N ILE A 482 20.97 15.73 3.89
CA ILE A 482 20.13 14.51 4.03
C ILE A 482 19.93 13.82 2.67
N CYS A 483 19.56 14.59 1.64
CA CYS A 483 19.34 14.04 0.30
C CYS A 483 20.62 13.45 -0.27
N LEU A 484 21.75 14.12 -0.08
CA LEU A 484 23.04 13.65 -0.55
C LEU A 484 23.47 12.35 0.16
N LEU A 485 23.30 12.27 1.47
CA LEU A 485 23.58 11.06 2.25
C LEU A 485 22.70 9.90 1.79
N ALA A 486 21.44 10.17 1.44
CA ALA A 486 20.53 9.16 0.89
C ALA A 486 21.03 8.64 -0.48
N ILE A 487 21.45 9.53 -1.38
CA ILE A 487 22.02 9.17 -2.69
C ILE A 487 23.26 8.28 -2.51
N LEU A 488 24.20 8.69 -1.65
CA LEU A 488 25.44 7.97 -1.38
C LEU A 488 25.19 6.58 -0.79
N ARG A 489 24.24 6.48 0.14
CA ARG A 489 23.89 5.21 0.79
C ARG A 489 23.23 4.23 -0.16
N ASN A 490 22.36 4.70 -1.06
CA ASN A 490 21.76 3.84 -2.07
C ASN A 490 22.80 3.38 -3.10
N TRP A 491 23.69 4.27 -3.53
CA TRP A 491 24.80 3.90 -4.41
C TRP A 491 25.71 2.81 -3.82
N GLU A 492 25.99 2.86 -2.50
CA GLU A 492 26.76 1.82 -1.81
C GLU A 492 26.03 0.47 -1.81
N ASN A 493 24.71 0.47 -1.62
CA ASN A 493 23.91 -0.75 -1.65
C ASN A 493 23.83 -1.36 -3.07
N ASP A 494 23.66 -0.53 -4.11
CA ASP A 494 23.53 -1.00 -5.50
C ASP A 494 24.83 -1.62 -6.05
N ASN A 495 25.98 -1.25 -5.46
CA ASN A 495 27.30 -1.72 -5.88
C ASN A 495 27.89 -2.73 -4.89
N GLU A 496 27.11 -3.73 -4.43
CA GLU A 496 27.38 -4.78 -3.41
C GLU A 496 28.86 -5.25 -3.20
N LEU A 497 29.75 -5.04 -4.16
CA LEU A 497 31.18 -5.37 -4.19
C LEU A 497 32.18 -4.20 -3.96
N LYS A 498 31.75 -2.92 -3.93
CA LYS A 498 32.65 -1.75 -3.75
C LYS A 498 32.14 -0.83 -2.63
N SER A 499 32.62 -1.06 -1.42
CA SER A 499 32.50 -0.03 -0.37
C SER A 499 33.06 1.31 -0.87
N LEU A 500 32.49 2.42 -0.42
CA LEU A 500 33.01 3.78 -0.69
C LEU A 500 34.53 3.90 -0.41
N LYS A 501 35.06 3.07 0.49
CA LYS A 501 36.48 2.96 0.85
C LYS A 501 37.34 2.34 -0.25
N ALA A 502 36.81 1.38 -1.00
CA ALA A 502 37.52 0.63 -2.03
C ALA A 502 37.72 1.43 -3.34
N CYS A 503 36.99 2.54 -3.53
CA CYS A 503 37.16 3.42 -4.68
C CYS A 503 38.46 4.24 -4.59
N LYS A 504 39.19 4.34 -5.70
CA LYS A 504 40.46 5.11 -5.81
C LYS A 504 40.27 6.60 -5.47
N SER A 505 39.09 7.15 -5.73
CA SER A 505 38.75 8.56 -5.52
C SER A 505 38.26 8.88 -4.10
N SER A 506 38.16 7.89 -3.20
CA SER A 506 37.60 8.04 -1.85
C SER A 506 38.36 9.04 -0.97
N LYS A 507 39.70 9.01 -0.99
CA LYS A 507 40.54 9.97 -0.24
C LYS A 507 40.35 11.40 -0.73
N LYS A 508 40.21 11.59 -2.04
CA LYS A 508 39.96 12.90 -2.65
C LYS A 508 38.58 13.42 -2.25
N PHE A 509 37.56 12.57 -2.34
CA PHE A 509 36.19 12.87 -1.91
C PHE A 509 36.12 13.32 -0.44
N ILE A 510 36.71 12.57 0.49
CA ILE A 510 36.75 12.96 1.91
C ILE A 510 37.46 14.30 2.12
N LYS A 511 38.53 14.58 1.37
CA LYS A 511 39.24 15.86 1.46
C LYS A 511 38.36 17.01 0.95
N SER A 512 37.65 16.83 -0.16
CA SER A 512 36.73 17.84 -0.69
C SER A 512 35.57 18.15 0.27
N VAL A 513 35.00 17.13 0.93
CA VAL A 513 33.96 17.32 1.96
C VAL A 513 34.50 18.13 3.14
N LYS A 514 35.70 17.83 3.64
CA LYS A 514 36.32 18.60 4.74
C LYS A 514 36.54 20.06 4.35
N LEU A 515 37.01 20.31 3.13
CA LEU A 515 37.20 21.66 2.62
C LEU A 515 35.87 22.41 2.52
N ASN A 516 34.80 21.72 2.12
CA ASN A 516 33.47 22.30 2.07
C ASN A 516 32.93 22.66 3.47
N ASP A 517 33.11 21.79 4.46
CA ASP A 517 32.75 22.07 5.86
C ASP A 517 33.55 23.26 6.42
N GLN A 518 34.84 23.40 6.07
CA GLN A 518 35.63 24.57 6.44
C GLN A 518 35.06 25.86 5.85
N ARG A 519 34.66 25.85 4.57
CA ARG A 519 34.03 27.02 3.94
C ARG A 519 32.70 27.38 4.61
N ARG A 520 31.91 26.39 5.03
CA ARG A 520 30.66 26.61 5.79
C ARG A 520 30.95 27.31 7.12
N GLU A 521 31.96 26.84 7.86
CA GLU A 521 32.40 27.47 9.11
C GLU A 521 32.88 28.90 8.89
N GLU A 522 33.73 29.13 7.88
CA GLU A 522 34.22 30.47 7.51
C GLU A 522 33.06 31.42 7.15
N PHE A 523 32.09 30.94 6.37
CA PHE A 523 30.89 31.71 6.03
C PHE A 523 30.05 32.07 7.27
N ALA A 524 29.85 31.12 8.18
CA ALA A 524 29.13 31.39 9.43
C ALA A 524 29.83 32.46 10.28
N MET A 525 31.18 32.51 10.27
CA MET A 525 31.94 33.57 10.93
C MET A 525 31.75 34.92 10.24
N ILE A 526 31.83 34.96 8.90
CA ILE A 526 31.64 36.19 8.11
C ILE A 526 30.24 36.78 8.34
N MET A 527 29.21 35.94 8.34
CA MET A 527 27.82 36.33 8.58
C MET A 527 27.50 36.60 10.06
N LYS A 528 28.45 36.35 10.98
CA LYS A 528 28.29 36.46 12.44
C LYS A 528 27.16 35.58 12.99
N TRP A 529 27.09 34.34 12.50
CA TRP A 529 26.07 33.34 12.85
C TRP A 529 26.58 32.25 13.81
N GLU A 530 27.69 32.51 14.49
CA GLU A 530 28.45 31.56 15.32
C GLU A 530 27.68 31.04 16.56
N ASP A 531 26.64 31.74 17.00
CA ASP A 531 25.81 31.36 18.15
C ASP A 531 24.93 30.12 17.89
N LEU A 532 24.78 29.69 16.63
CA LEU A 532 24.10 28.47 16.24
C LEU A 532 25.05 27.57 15.42
N PRO A 533 25.19 26.28 15.75
CA PRO A 533 26.09 25.41 15.02
C PRO A 533 25.60 25.16 13.59
N ILE A 534 26.42 25.50 12.61
CA ILE A 534 26.15 25.20 11.20
C ILE A 534 26.18 23.69 10.95
N PRO A 535 25.28 23.11 10.13
CA PRO A 535 25.32 21.68 9.85
C PRO A 535 26.58 21.28 9.05
N LEU A 536 27.31 20.30 9.57
CA LEU A 536 28.56 19.79 9.00
C LEU A 536 28.40 18.36 8.49
N LEU A 537 28.74 18.13 7.23
CA LEU A 537 28.50 16.85 6.56
C LEU A 537 29.54 15.79 6.91
N TYR A 538 30.79 16.19 7.17
CA TYR A 538 31.92 15.28 7.39
C TYR A 538 31.68 14.31 8.55
N THR A 539 31.05 14.78 9.63
CA THR A 539 30.76 13.96 10.82
C THR A 539 29.80 12.81 10.51
N HIS A 540 28.81 13.06 9.66
CA HIS A 540 27.84 12.07 9.20
C HIS A 540 28.46 11.10 8.19
N LEU A 541 29.23 11.61 7.23
CA LEU A 541 29.96 10.78 6.27
C LEU A 541 30.96 9.85 6.95
N LYS A 542 31.66 10.31 7.99
CA LYS A 542 32.60 9.46 8.74
C LYS A 542 31.92 8.20 9.32
N LYS A 543 30.62 8.25 9.62
CA LYS A 543 29.85 7.08 10.08
C LYS A 543 29.55 6.10 8.94
N LEU A 544 29.33 6.58 7.71
CA LEU A 544 29.22 5.72 6.52
C LEU A 544 30.59 5.09 6.15
N TYR A 545 31.69 5.76 6.50
CA TYR A 545 33.07 5.27 6.32
C TYR A 545 33.62 4.42 7.49
N ARG A 546 32.83 4.08 8.50
CA ARG A 546 33.22 3.10 9.53
C ARG A 546 32.61 1.77 9.18
#